data_AF-A0A956AR16-F1
#
_entry.id   AF-A0A956AR16-F1
#
_cell.length_a   1.000
_cell.length_b   1.000
_cell.length_c   1.000
_cell.angle_alpha   90.00
_cell.angle_beta   90.00
_cell.angle_gamma   90.00
#
_symmetry.space_group_name_H-M   'P 1'
#
loop_
_entity.id
_entity.type
_entity.pdbx_description
1 polymer ?
#
loop_
_entity_poly.entity_id
_entity_poly.type
_entity_poly.pdbx_seq_one_letter_code
_entity_poly.pdbx_strand_id
1 'polypeptide(L)'
;MHRGVRQFLKWVGANRATLTLNPPASNAELRALEQTLGGPLPSDLRLILTRFNGGDLPVGKMLPVGLEPGTIGAAVRDYAEAVKKDFLDPELLLPFCETAEGSLLAFDRSAGPVSDTWPIVDYYPDTGEERMIHRTMDGWCQTCVSEWESSDFGAEFTLDVYLRKGERHVSVEPDVATAYASVAHARKRAGMPEESMRAYLAAARCVPPLPWCDWEALKIAVLIDKRVEAYEASSRLAARAPSAAWEKRETSPLWVAQVVAPLARRTGSPSRWVRMLSQLEEAAPDDERDDVHAIRVAMETGGPFPPLDPLREEPIVPPMEDLDAWYEAVRRSYHAGVLRDEDLLLEPSMAPLRERYPLGDCLRARRDF
;
A
#
# COMPACT_ATOMS: atom_id res chain seq x y z
N MET A 1 -27.20 -13.96 0.82
CA MET A 1 -26.80 -12.98 -0.20
C MET A 1 -26.44 -11.69 0.50
N HIS A 2 -25.19 -11.28 0.39
CA HIS A 2 -24.66 -10.11 1.09
C HIS A 2 -25.22 -8.79 0.52
N ARG A 3 -25.02 -7.68 1.25
CA ARG A 3 -25.67 -6.39 0.94
C ARG A 3 -25.08 -5.75 -0.32
N GLY A 4 -23.77 -5.70 -0.43
CA GLY A 4 -23.04 -5.22 -1.60
C GLY A 4 -23.39 -5.98 -2.86
N VAL A 5 -23.37 -7.31 -2.81
CA VAL A 5 -23.73 -8.13 -3.98
C VAL A 5 -25.16 -7.82 -4.47
N ARG A 6 -26.11 -7.60 -3.56
CA ARG A 6 -27.47 -7.16 -3.94
C ARG A 6 -27.50 -5.78 -4.58
N GLN A 7 -26.77 -4.82 -4.01
CA GLN A 7 -26.69 -3.46 -4.55
C GLN A 7 -26.06 -3.45 -5.93
N PHE A 8 -24.96 -4.20 -6.10
CA PHE A 8 -24.27 -4.38 -7.36
C PHE A 8 -25.17 -4.99 -8.42
N LEU A 9 -25.84 -6.11 -8.14
CA LEU A 9 -26.77 -6.73 -9.09
C LEU A 9 -27.95 -5.80 -9.43
N LYS A 10 -28.44 -5.01 -8.47
CA LYS A 10 -29.47 -4.00 -8.71
C LYS A 10 -28.97 -2.90 -9.63
N TRP A 11 -27.77 -2.37 -9.39
CA TRP A 11 -27.15 -1.33 -10.21
C TRP A 11 -26.91 -1.84 -11.64
N VAL A 12 -26.33 -3.04 -11.79
CA VAL A 12 -26.13 -3.66 -13.11
C VAL A 12 -27.45 -3.88 -13.84
N GLY A 13 -28.49 -4.33 -13.12
CA GLY A 13 -29.83 -4.48 -13.69
C GLY A 13 -30.43 -3.17 -14.18
N ALA A 14 -30.27 -2.08 -13.42
CA ALA A 14 -30.77 -0.76 -13.78
C ALA A 14 -30.01 -0.13 -14.97
N ASN A 15 -28.72 -0.45 -15.12
CA ASN A 15 -27.84 0.12 -16.15
C ASN A 15 -27.58 -0.83 -17.32
N ARG A 16 -28.29 -1.97 -17.39
CA ARG A 16 -28.03 -3.05 -18.35
C ARG A 16 -27.97 -2.59 -19.81
N ALA A 17 -28.76 -1.58 -20.19
CA ALA A 17 -28.78 -1.05 -21.56
C ALA A 17 -27.49 -0.33 -21.98
N THR A 18 -26.66 0.06 -21.01
CA THR A 18 -25.38 0.77 -21.22
C THR A 18 -24.15 -0.11 -21.04
N LEU A 19 -24.35 -1.39 -20.69
CA LEU A 19 -23.30 -2.35 -20.39
C LEU A 19 -23.24 -3.45 -21.45
N THR A 20 -22.04 -3.94 -21.75
CA THR A 20 -21.84 -5.09 -22.65
C THR A 20 -21.76 -6.36 -21.81
N LEU A 21 -22.90 -7.00 -21.55
CA LEU A 21 -22.97 -8.17 -20.67
C LEU A 21 -23.31 -9.45 -21.44
N ASN A 22 -22.64 -10.54 -21.08
CA ASN A 22 -22.97 -11.86 -21.60
C ASN A 22 -24.30 -12.39 -21.03
N PRO A 23 -24.97 -13.32 -21.73
CA PRO A 23 -26.09 -14.07 -21.17
C PRO A 23 -25.72 -14.74 -19.84
N PRO A 24 -26.68 -14.99 -18.93
CA PRO A 24 -26.42 -15.69 -17.68
C PRO A 24 -25.80 -17.09 -17.90
N ALA A 25 -24.85 -17.47 -17.04
CA ALA A 25 -24.28 -18.80 -17.05
C ALA A 25 -25.31 -19.84 -16.59
N SER A 26 -25.35 -20.98 -17.26
CA SER A 26 -26.13 -22.13 -16.84
C SER A 26 -25.47 -22.82 -15.64
N ASN A 27 -26.27 -23.55 -14.86
CA ASN A 27 -25.74 -24.38 -13.79
C ASN A 27 -24.80 -25.49 -14.29
N ALA A 28 -24.94 -25.93 -15.54
CA ALA A 28 -24.09 -26.94 -16.15
C ALA A 28 -22.69 -26.38 -16.43
N GLU A 29 -22.60 -25.18 -17.03
CA GLU A 29 -21.31 -24.51 -17.30
C GLU A 29 -20.55 -24.23 -16.00
N LEU A 30 -21.24 -23.71 -14.98
CA LEU A 30 -20.63 -23.44 -13.68
C LEU A 30 -20.06 -24.71 -13.04
N ARG A 31 -20.82 -25.81 -13.04
CA ARG A 31 -20.38 -27.10 -12.48
C ARG A 31 -19.21 -27.70 -13.27
N ALA A 32 -19.22 -27.54 -14.60
CA ALA A 32 -18.13 -28.01 -15.44
C ALA A 32 -16.81 -27.29 -15.08
N LEU A 33 -16.85 -25.96 -14.94
CA LEU A 33 -15.68 -25.20 -14.51
C LEU A 33 -15.22 -25.60 -13.10
N GLU A 34 -16.13 -25.70 -12.13
CA GLU A 34 -15.80 -26.12 -10.75
C GLU A 34 -15.14 -27.51 -10.71
N GLN A 35 -15.63 -28.45 -11.52
CA GLN A 35 -15.02 -29.77 -11.65
C GLN A 35 -13.60 -29.68 -12.23
N THR A 36 -13.37 -28.82 -13.22
CA THR A 36 -12.04 -28.61 -13.80
C THR A 36 -11.08 -27.92 -12.84
N LEU A 37 -11.55 -26.96 -12.05
CA LEU A 37 -10.75 -26.24 -11.04
C LEU A 37 -10.52 -27.05 -9.76
N GLY A 38 -11.14 -28.23 -9.62
CA GLY A 38 -11.02 -29.07 -8.44
C GLY A 38 -11.73 -28.55 -7.19
N GLY A 39 -12.65 -27.57 -7.33
CA GLY A 39 -13.32 -26.95 -6.19
C GLY A 39 -14.46 -26.00 -6.57
N PRO A 40 -15.32 -25.62 -5.62
CA PRO A 40 -16.44 -24.72 -5.87
C PRO A 40 -15.96 -23.29 -6.13
N LEU A 41 -16.70 -22.56 -6.97
CA LEU A 41 -16.51 -21.11 -7.09
C LEU A 41 -17.01 -20.42 -5.80
N PRO A 42 -16.47 -19.23 -5.45
CA PRO A 42 -17.02 -18.41 -4.39
C PRO A 42 -18.53 -18.18 -4.60
N SER A 43 -19.34 -18.37 -3.55
CA SER A 43 -20.80 -18.37 -3.67
C SER A 43 -21.37 -17.07 -4.26
N ASP A 44 -20.79 -15.92 -3.91
CA ASP A 44 -21.20 -14.62 -4.44
C ASP A 44 -20.79 -14.43 -5.91
N LEU A 45 -19.59 -14.89 -6.30
CA LEU A 45 -19.17 -14.90 -7.70
C LEU A 45 -20.10 -15.80 -8.52
N ARG A 46 -20.35 -17.02 -8.04
CA ARG A 46 -21.27 -17.98 -8.68
C ARG A 46 -22.65 -17.35 -8.88
N LEU A 47 -23.19 -16.68 -7.85
CA LEU A 47 -24.46 -15.98 -7.94
C LEU A 47 -24.45 -14.89 -9.02
N ILE A 48 -23.41 -14.06 -9.08
CA ILE A 48 -23.31 -13.01 -10.10
C ILE A 48 -23.30 -13.62 -11.51
N LEU A 49 -22.53 -14.69 -11.72
CA LEU A 49 -22.44 -15.39 -13.00
C LEU A 49 -23.79 -15.98 -13.46
N THR A 50 -24.67 -16.39 -12.53
CA THR A 50 -26.06 -16.79 -12.86
C THR A 50 -26.98 -15.64 -13.26
N ARG A 51 -26.53 -14.38 -13.18
CA ARG A 51 -27.27 -13.18 -13.61
C ARG A 51 -26.72 -12.57 -14.89
N PHE A 52 -25.42 -12.68 -15.10
CA PHE A 52 -24.72 -12.37 -16.34
C PHE A 52 -23.33 -13.05 -16.32
N ASN A 53 -22.95 -13.75 -17.38
CA ASN A 53 -21.71 -14.54 -17.42
C ASN A 53 -20.50 -13.67 -17.81
N GLY A 54 -20.18 -12.66 -17.01
CA GLY A 54 -19.14 -11.69 -17.32
C GLY A 54 -19.55 -10.65 -18.39
N GLY A 55 -18.57 -9.88 -18.85
CA GLY A 55 -18.76 -8.75 -19.75
C GLY A 55 -18.06 -7.47 -19.25
N ASP A 56 -18.27 -6.37 -19.97
CA ASP A 56 -17.65 -5.09 -19.66
C ASP A 56 -18.44 -4.34 -18.57
N LEU A 57 -17.75 -4.03 -17.48
CA LEU A 57 -18.21 -3.19 -16.38
C LEU A 57 -17.29 -1.97 -16.27
N PRO A 58 -17.71 -0.89 -15.59
CA PRO A 58 -16.84 0.28 -15.46
C PRO A 58 -15.54 0.03 -14.69
N VAL A 59 -15.48 -1.02 -13.86
CA VAL A 59 -14.26 -1.43 -13.14
C VAL A 59 -13.31 -2.28 -14.01
N GLY A 60 -13.79 -2.80 -15.15
CA GLY A 60 -13.02 -3.70 -16.00
C GLY A 60 -13.88 -4.79 -16.63
N LYS A 61 -13.21 -5.75 -17.26
CA LYS A 61 -13.84 -6.88 -17.93
C LYS A 61 -14.00 -8.05 -16.96
N MET A 62 -15.23 -8.32 -16.55
CA MET A 62 -15.54 -9.49 -15.73
C MET A 62 -15.44 -10.76 -16.58
N LEU A 63 -14.64 -11.73 -16.12
CA LEU A 63 -14.32 -12.92 -16.89
C LEU A 63 -15.53 -13.89 -16.93
N PRO A 64 -15.91 -14.40 -18.11
CA PRO A 64 -16.91 -15.46 -18.24
C PRO A 64 -16.41 -16.80 -17.69
N VAL A 65 -17.36 -17.65 -17.32
CA VAL A 65 -17.14 -19.09 -17.13
C VAL A 65 -16.71 -19.71 -18.46
N GLY A 66 -15.60 -20.44 -18.45
CA GLY A 66 -15.06 -21.13 -19.62
C GLY A 66 -13.64 -21.64 -19.39
N LEU A 67 -13.07 -22.27 -20.41
CA LEU A 67 -11.67 -22.75 -20.45
C LEU A 67 -10.89 -22.15 -21.63
N GLU A 68 -11.57 -21.48 -22.54
CA GLU A 68 -11.04 -20.78 -23.69
C GLU A 68 -10.39 -19.44 -23.28
N PRO A 69 -9.46 -18.90 -24.08
CA PRO A 69 -8.78 -17.64 -23.77
C PRO A 69 -9.75 -16.51 -23.42
N GLY A 70 -9.44 -15.75 -22.36
CA GLY A 70 -10.28 -14.67 -21.86
C GLY A 70 -11.40 -15.11 -20.90
N THR A 71 -11.34 -16.32 -20.34
CA THR A 71 -12.27 -16.85 -19.34
C THR A 71 -11.58 -17.09 -17.99
N ILE A 72 -12.38 -17.35 -16.95
CA ILE A 72 -11.87 -17.69 -15.61
C ILE A 72 -10.90 -18.88 -15.67
N GLY A 73 -11.27 -19.98 -16.33
CA GLY A 73 -10.45 -21.19 -16.35
C GLY A 73 -9.21 -21.09 -17.21
N ALA A 74 -9.19 -20.22 -18.23
CA ALA A 74 -7.95 -19.87 -18.93
C ALA A 74 -7.04 -19.02 -18.05
N ALA A 75 -7.57 -17.99 -17.39
CA ALA A 75 -6.77 -17.12 -16.53
C ALA A 75 -6.13 -17.88 -15.34
N VAL A 76 -6.81 -18.85 -14.74
CA VAL A 76 -6.22 -19.73 -13.71
C VAL A 76 -5.06 -20.55 -14.28
N ARG A 77 -5.17 -21.03 -15.52
CA ARG A 77 -4.12 -21.81 -16.19
C ARG A 77 -2.90 -20.97 -16.50
N ASP A 78 -3.12 -19.79 -17.07
CA ASP A 78 -2.06 -18.83 -17.38
C ASP A 78 -1.31 -18.43 -16.09
N TYR A 79 -2.05 -18.20 -15.00
CA TYR A 79 -1.46 -17.95 -13.69
C TYR A 79 -0.65 -19.15 -13.17
N ALA A 80 -1.22 -20.37 -13.21
CA ALA A 80 -0.53 -21.59 -12.77
C ALA A 80 0.80 -21.82 -13.50
N GLU A 81 0.81 -21.58 -14.82
CA GLU A 81 2.02 -21.65 -15.65
C GLU A 81 3.04 -20.58 -15.24
N ALA A 82 2.60 -19.34 -15.02
CA ALA A 82 3.45 -18.23 -14.59
C ALA A 82 4.15 -18.50 -13.26
N VAL A 83 3.42 -19.02 -12.26
CA VAL A 83 3.97 -19.35 -10.93
C VAL A 83 4.56 -20.77 -10.84
N LYS A 84 4.59 -21.51 -11.96
CA LYS A 84 5.13 -22.87 -12.07
C LYS A 84 4.53 -23.86 -11.06
N LYS A 85 3.22 -23.75 -10.83
CA LYS A 85 2.44 -24.65 -9.97
C LYS A 85 1.52 -25.54 -10.81
N ASP A 86 1.05 -26.63 -10.19
CA ASP A 86 0.04 -27.49 -10.83
C ASP A 86 -1.27 -26.71 -10.96
N PHE A 87 -1.94 -26.80 -12.11
CA PHE A 87 -3.25 -26.17 -12.36
C PHE A 87 -4.32 -26.63 -11.36
N LEU A 88 -4.18 -27.83 -10.80
CA LEU A 88 -5.07 -28.39 -9.78
C LEU A 88 -4.68 -27.99 -8.35
N ASP A 89 -3.65 -27.15 -8.16
CA ASP A 89 -3.31 -26.62 -6.84
C ASP A 89 -4.49 -25.76 -6.33
N PRO A 90 -5.13 -26.17 -5.22
CA PRO A 90 -6.30 -25.48 -4.68
C PRO A 90 -5.95 -24.09 -4.13
N GLU A 91 -4.67 -23.78 -3.93
CA GLU A 91 -4.17 -22.50 -3.42
C GLU A 91 -3.88 -21.48 -4.54
N LEU A 92 -4.03 -21.83 -5.82
CA LEU A 92 -3.84 -20.86 -6.90
C LEU A 92 -4.84 -19.71 -6.78
N LEU A 93 -4.43 -18.52 -7.19
CA LEU A 93 -5.36 -17.42 -7.40
C LEU A 93 -6.47 -17.84 -8.36
N LEU A 94 -7.69 -17.35 -8.10
CA LEU A 94 -8.85 -17.54 -8.95
C LEU A 94 -9.26 -16.18 -9.54
N PRO A 95 -8.74 -15.81 -10.73
CA PRO A 95 -9.09 -14.56 -11.40
C PRO A 95 -10.58 -14.51 -11.77
N PHE A 96 -11.18 -13.33 -11.65
CA PHE A 96 -12.58 -13.11 -12.04
C PHE A 96 -12.84 -11.79 -12.77
N CYS A 97 -11.90 -10.85 -12.75
CA CYS A 97 -12.01 -9.58 -13.47
C CYS A 97 -10.64 -9.12 -13.95
N GLU A 98 -10.55 -8.64 -15.18
CA GLU A 98 -9.39 -7.95 -15.74
C GLU A 98 -9.65 -6.44 -15.64
N THR A 99 -8.74 -5.69 -15.01
CA THR A 99 -8.88 -4.23 -14.86
C THR A 99 -8.49 -3.52 -16.16
N ALA A 100 -8.84 -2.25 -16.28
CA ALA A 100 -8.41 -1.43 -17.43
C ALA A 100 -6.88 -1.24 -17.49
N GLU A 101 -6.18 -1.46 -16.37
CA GLU A 101 -4.72 -1.33 -16.24
C GLU A 101 -3.99 -2.65 -16.56
N GLY A 102 -4.72 -3.72 -16.89
CA GLY A 102 -4.17 -5.02 -17.28
C GLY A 102 -3.86 -5.95 -16.09
N SER A 103 -4.20 -5.54 -14.87
CA SER A 103 -4.13 -6.41 -13.70
C SER A 103 -5.35 -7.34 -13.61
N LEU A 104 -5.19 -8.45 -12.89
CA LEU A 104 -6.25 -9.41 -12.61
C LEU A 104 -6.70 -9.30 -11.17
N LEU A 105 -7.99 -9.01 -10.97
CA LEU A 105 -8.62 -9.21 -9.68
C LEU A 105 -8.90 -10.70 -9.48
N ALA A 106 -8.36 -11.26 -8.41
CA ALA A 106 -8.43 -12.69 -8.15
C ALA A 106 -8.72 -12.99 -6.67
N PHE A 107 -9.44 -14.08 -6.43
CA PHE A 107 -9.58 -14.63 -5.08
C PHE A 107 -8.29 -15.35 -4.69
N ASP A 108 -7.69 -14.97 -3.56
CA ASP A 108 -6.53 -15.65 -3.00
C ASP A 108 -6.99 -16.87 -2.19
N ARG A 109 -6.94 -18.03 -2.85
CA ARG A 109 -7.37 -19.31 -2.26
C ARG A 109 -6.36 -19.90 -1.27
N SER A 110 -5.13 -19.36 -1.23
CA SER A 110 -4.12 -19.74 -0.23
C SER A 110 -4.41 -19.14 1.15
N ALA A 111 -5.12 -18.00 1.19
CA ALA A 111 -5.61 -17.44 2.43
C ALA A 111 -6.74 -18.27 3.02
N GLY A 112 -6.78 -18.39 4.36
CA GLY A 112 -7.92 -18.99 5.05
C GLY A 112 -9.21 -18.22 4.72
N PRO A 113 -10.34 -18.90 4.45
CA PRO A 113 -11.56 -18.22 4.01
C PRO A 113 -12.11 -17.28 5.10
N VAL A 114 -12.54 -16.09 4.69
CA VAL A 114 -13.23 -15.09 5.51
C VAL A 114 -14.70 -15.14 5.14
N SER A 115 -15.57 -15.55 6.07
CA SER A 115 -17.03 -15.57 5.87
C SER A 115 -17.48 -16.31 4.59
N ASP A 116 -16.96 -17.52 4.39
CA ASP A 116 -17.26 -18.41 3.24
C ASP A 116 -16.78 -17.90 1.87
N THR A 117 -15.83 -16.94 1.85
CA THR A 117 -15.14 -16.50 0.64
C THR A 117 -13.66 -16.23 0.92
N TRP A 118 -12.90 -15.88 -0.11
CA TRP A 118 -11.48 -15.57 -0.01
C TRP A 118 -11.25 -14.06 -0.18
N PRO A 119 -10.17 -13.50 0.37
CA PRO A 119 -9.77 -12.14 0.05
C PRO A 119 -9.49 -12.00 -1.44
N ILE A 120 -9.66 -10.77 -1.94
CA ILE A 120 -9.40 -10.42 -3.33
C ILE A 120 -8.10 -9.65 -3.41
N VAL A 121 -7.21 -10.13 -4.26
CA VAL A 121 -5.95 -9.49 -4.61
C VAL A 121 -6.04 -8.85 -5.99
N ASP A 122 -5.28 -7.79 -6.17
CA ASP A 122 -4.91 -7.21 -7.45
C ASP A 122 -3.56 -7.82 -7.85
N TYR A 123 -3.54 -8.61 -8.93
CA TYR A 123 -2.38 -9.34 -9.43
C TYR A 123 -1.89 -8.76 -10.75
N TYR A 124 -0.60 -8.45 -10.84
CA TYR A 124 0.05 -7.91 -12.02
C TYR A 124 0.84 -9.02 -12.73
N PRO A 125 0.36 -9.57 -13.86
CA PRO A 125 0.99 -10.74 -14.49
C PRO A 125 2.42 -10.51 -14.98
N ASP A 126 2.77 -9.27 -15.30
CA ASP A 126 4.09 -8.86 -15.81
C ASP A 126 5.17 -8.81 -14.72
N THR A 127 4.80 -8.34 -13.52
CA THR A 127 5.73 -8.22 -12.37
C THR A 127 5.61 -9.38 -11.39
N GLY A 128 4.47 -10.08 -11.37
CA GLY A 128 4.11 -11.04 -10.34
C GLY A 128 3.70 -10.39 -9.01
N GLU A 129 3.50 -9.06 -8.96
CA GLU A 129 3.07 -8.38 -7.73
C GLU A 129 1.62 -8.75 -7.39
N GLU A 130 1.39 -9.05 -6.11
CA GLU A 130 0.07 -9.34 -5.55
C GLU A 130 -0.23 -8.40 -4.39
N ARG A 131 -1.39 -7.75 -4.44
CA ARG A 131 -1.82 -6.85 -3.35
C ARG A 131 -3.25 -7.12 -2.96
N MET A 132 -3.50 -7.45 -1.69
CA MET A 132 -4.87 -7.55 -1.19
C MET A 132 -5.57 -6.18 -1.22
N ILE A 133 -6.73 -6.14 -1.89
CA ILE A 133 -7.53 -4.91 -2.08
C ILE A 133 -8.93 -5.00 -1.46
N HIS A 134 -9.49 -6.20 -1.30
CA HIS A 134 -10.78 -6.39 -0.62
C HIS A 134 -10.78 -7.67 0.22
N ARG A 135 -11.53 -7.67 1.32
CA ARG A 135 -11.64 -8.86 2.17
C ARG A 135 -12.61 -9.89 1.61
N THR A 136 -13.60 -9.43 0.85
CA THR A 136 -14.69 -10.26 0.34
C THR A 136 -15.20 -9.73 -1.00
N MET A 137 -15.90 -10.59 -1.74
CA MET A 137 -16.66 -10.17 -2.93
C MET A 137 -17.72 -9.11 -2.60
N ASP A 138 -18.29 -9.14 -1.40
CA ASP A 138 -19.27 -8.13 -0.97
C ASP A 138 -18.62 -6.75 -0.85
N GLY A 139 -17.43 -6.66 -0.25
CA GLY A 139 -16.68 -5.42 -0.14
C GLY A 139 -16.23 -4.86 -1.49
N TRP A 140 -15.80 -5.72 -2.42
CA TRP A 140 -15.54 -5.32 -3.81
C TRP A 140 -16.81 -4.77 -4.49
N CYS A 141 -17.94 -5.46 -4.36
CA CYS A 141 -19.23 -5.02 -4.91
C CYS A 141 -19.69 -3.68 -4.32
N GLN A 142 -19.58 -3.49 -3.00
CA GLN A 142 -19.93 -2.23 -2.33
C GLN A 142 -19.01 -1.09 -2.79
N THR A 143 -17.70 -1.35 -2.93
CA THR A 143 -16.74 -0.35 -3.41
C THR A 143 -17.07 0.06 -4.84
N CYS A 144 -17.35 -0.89 -5.73
CA CYS A 144 -17.77 -0.61 -7.11
C CYS A 144 -19.01 0.29 -7.15
N VAL A 145 -20.09 -0.08 -6.44
CA VAL A 145 -21.32 0.72 -6.46
C VAL A 145 -21.12 2.10 -5.84
N SER A 146 -20.40 2.18 -4.72
CA SER A 146 -20.04 3.45 -4.07
C SER A 146 -19.29 4.37 -5.03
N GLU A 147 -18.41 3.81 -5.85
CA GLU A 147 -17.69 4.55 -6.88
C GLU A 147 -18.62 5.00 -8.00
N TRP A 148 -19.42 4.09 -8.57
CA TRP A 148 -20.27 4.37 -9.73
C TRP A 148 -21.44 5.30 -9.45
N GLU A 149 -21.89 5.37 -8.20
CA GLU A 149 -22.94 6.29 -7.74
C GLU A 149 -22.38 7.61 -7.20
N SER A 150 -21.05 7.76 -7.15
CA SER A 150 -20.43 8.99 -6.69
C SER A 150 -20.63 10.14 -7.68
N SER A 151 -20.68 11.37 -7.17
CA SER A 151 -20.84 12.57 -8.00
C SER A 151 -19.63 12.86 -8.89
N ASP A 152 -18.49 12.25 -8.61
CA ASP A 152 -17.24 12.39 -9.38
C ASP A 152 -16.93 11.15 -10.23
N PHE A 153 -17.89 10.23 -10.37
CA PHE A 153 -17.75 9.10 -11.28
C PHE A 153 -17.63 9.57 -12.73
N GLY A 154 -16.57 9.12 -13.41
CA GLY A 154 -16.25 9.51 -14.79
C GLY A 154 -15.69 10.94 -14.93
N ALA A 155 -15.45 11.66 -13.83
CA ALA A 155 -14.76 12.94 -13.86
C ALA A 155 -13.26 12.77 -14.17
N GLU A 156 -12.61 13.87 -14.56
CA GLU A 156 -11.16 13.93 -14.73
C GLU A 156 -10.44 13.49 -13.45
N PHE A 157 -9.38 12.69 -13.60
CA PHE A 157 -8.60 12.23 -12.47
C PHE A 157 -7.76 13.37 -11.89
N THR A 158 -8.21 13.88 -10.73
CA THR A 158 -7.52 14.92 -9.96
C THR A 158 -7.11 14.37 -8.59
N LEU A 159 -6.25 15.09 -7.89
CA LEU A 159 -5.87 14.74 -6.52
C LEU A 159 -7.08 14.65 -5.57
N ASP A 160 -8.09 15.49 -5.76
CA ASP A 160 -9.30 15.46 -4.93
C ASP A 160 -10.18 14.24 -5.25
N VAL A 161 -10.26 13.85 -6.52
CA VAL A 161 -10.92 12.59 -6.94
C VAL A 161 -10.18 11.40 -6.34
N TYR A 162 -8.84 11.39 -6.40
CA TYR A 162 -8.03 10.32 -5.82
C TYR A 162 -8.23 10.19 -4.30
N LEU A 163 -8.25 11.31 -3.57
CA LEU A 163 -8.54 11.31 -2.14
C LEU A 163 -9.94 10.76 -1.84
N ARG A 164 -10.98 11.24 -2.54
CA ARG A 164 -12.36 10.77 -2.32
C ARG A 164 -12.53 9.29 -2.66
N LYS A 165 -11.88 8.79 -3.71
CA LYS A 165 -11.82 7.36 -4.05
C LYS A 165 -11.26 6.54 -2.90
N GLY A 166 -10.11 6.94 -2.34
CA GLY A 166 -9.50 6.28 -1.19
C GLY A 166 -10.40 6.32 0.06
N GLU A 167 -11.02 7.47 0.34
CA GLU A 167 -11.92 7.62 1.49
C GLU A 167 -13.20 6.77 1.36
N ARG A 168 -13.74 6.64 0.13
CA ARG A 168 -14.82 5.69 -0.17
C ARG A 168 -14.38 4.26 0.10
N HIS A 169 -13.19 3.86 -0.35
CA HIS A 169 -12.67 2.50 -0.12
C HIS A 169 -12.52 2.21 1.38
N VAL A 170 -11.94 3.13 2.15
CA VAL A 170 -11.83 3.01 3.62
C VAL A 170 -13.20 2.92 4.28
N SER A 171 -14.21 3.65 3.79
CA SER A 171 -15.56 3.61 4.38
C SER A 171 -16.24 2.24 4.20
N VAL A 172 -15.87 1.50 3.16
CA VAL A 172 -16.40 0.16 2.85
C VAL A 172 -15.56 -0.93 3.49
N GLU A 173 -14.23 -0.80 3.43
CA GLU A 173 -13.25 -1.80 3.87
C GLU A 173 -12.26 -1.15 4.88
N PRO A 174 -12.71 -0.84 6.12
CA PRO A 174 -11.91 -0.11 7.11
C PRO A 174 -10.77 -0.92 7.72
N ASP A 175 -10.62 -2.19 7.34
CA ASP A 175 -9.56 -3.09 7.81
C ASP A 175 -8.54 -3.43 6.70
N VAL A 176 -8.70 -2.88 5.49
CA VAL A 176 -7.80 -3.12 4.36
C VAL A 176 -6.72 -2.03 4.30
N ALA A 177 -5.46 -2.45 4.42
CA ALA A 177 -4.33 -1.53 4.45
C ALA A 177 -4.19 -0.67 3.18
N THR A 178 -4.41 -1.27 2.01
CA THR A 178 -4.31 -0.59 0.69
C THR A 178 -5.25 0.61 0.57
N ALA A 179 -6.43 0.56 1.20
CA ALA A 179 -7.40 1.65 1.21
C ALA A 179 -6.81 2.89 1.91
N TYR A 180 -6.23 2.69 3.10
CA TYR A 180 -5.58 3.77 3.86
C TYR A 180 -4.28 4.25 3.21
N ALA A 181 -3.50 3.36 2.59
CA ALA A 181 -2.30 3.75 1.87
C ALA A 181 -2.61 4.74 0.74
N SER A 182 -3.69 4.51 -0.01
CA SER A 182 -4.15 5.43 -1.06
C SER A 182 -4.53 6.81 -0.50
N VAL A 183 -5.28 6.82 0.62
CA VAL A 183 -5.62 8.06 1.35
C VAL A 183 -4.37 8.78 1.86
N ALA A 184 -3.38 8.04 2.35
CA ALA A 184 -2.13 8.58 2.87
C ALA A 184 -1.31 9.26 1.76
N HIS A 185 -1.16 8.62 0.60
CA HIS A 185 -0.50 9.20 -0.57
C HIS A 185 -1.22 10.46 -1.04
N ALA A 186 -2.55 10.43 -1.17
CA ALA A 186 -3.35 11.57 -1.58
C ALA A 186 -3.17 12.76 -0.61
N ARG A 187 -3.24 12.52 0.71
CA ARG A 187 -3.03 13.57 1.72
C ARG A 187 -1.61 14.12 1.73
N LYS A 188 -0.60 13.27 1.49
CA LYS A 188 0.80 13.72 1.35
C LYS A 188 0.94 14.67 0.18
N ARG A 189 0.33 14.32 -0.97
CA ARG A 189 0.28 15.20 -2.15
C ARG A 189 -0.56 16.44 -1.90
N ALA A 190 -1.58 16.40 -1.06
CA ALA A 190 -2.42 17.56 -0.74
C ALA A 190 -1.77 18.57 0.21
N GLY A 191 -0.53 18.34 0.66
CA GLY A 191 0.13 19.20 1.62
C GLY A 191 -0.34 18.99 3.06
N MET A 192 -0.89 17.81 3.38
CA MET A 192 -1.51 17.47 4.67
C MET A 192 -0.70 16.40 5.41
N PRO A 193 0.51 16.71 5.92
CA PRO A 193 1.41 15.71 6.50
C PRO A 193 0.83 15.03 7.74
N GLU A 194 0.11 15.75 8.61
CA GLU A 194 -0.51 15.15 9.79
C GLU A 194 -1.59 14.11 9.44
N GLU A 195 -2.45 14.41 8.47
CA GLU A 195 -3.50 13.52 8.00
C GLU A 195 -2.90 12.33 7.21
N SER A 196 -1.82 12.56 6.46
CA SER A 196 -1.08 11.54 5.72
C SER A 196 -0.41 10.54 6.67
N MET A 197 0.36 11.02 7.64
CA MET A 197 0.98 10.21 8.68
C MET A 197 -0.05 9.35 9.41
N ARG A 198 -1.19 9.93 9.81
CA ARG A 198 -2.27 9.18 10.46
C ARG A 198 -2.84 8.08 9.57
N ALA A 199 -2.98 8.33 8.27
CA ALA A 199 -3.46 7.33 7.32
C ALA A 199 -2.42 6.21 7.10
N TYR A 200 -1.13 6.50 6.99
CA TYR A 200 -0.09 5.47 6.95
C TYR A 200 -0.07 4.61 8.22
N LEU A 201 -0.19 5.22 9.40
CA LEU A 201 -0.29 4.47 10.66
C LEU A 201 -1.55 3.59 10.69
N ALA A 202 -2.67 4.06 10.14
CA ALA A 202 -3.88 3.25 10.02
C ALA A 202 -3.68 2.06 9.07
N ALA A 203 -3.03 2.29 7.92
CA ALA A 203 -2.65 1.23 6.98
C ALA A 203 -1.75 0.18 7.63
N ALA A 204 -0.75 0.59 8.39
CA ALA A 204 0.17 -0.30 9.10
C ALA A 204 -0.50 -1.16 10.19
N ARG A 205 -1.67 -0.72 10.71
CA ARG A 205 -2.47 -1.48 11.70
C ARG A 205 -3.47 -2.44 11.06
N CYS A 206 -3.73 -2.31 9.76
CA CYS A 206 -4.70 -3.11 9.02
C CYS A 206 -4.13 -4.48 8.61
N VAL A 207 -4.99 -5.34 8.06
CA VAL A 207 -4.64 -6.72 7.66
C VAL A 207 -4.96 -6.96 6.18
N PRO A 208 -4.03 -7.53 5.39
CA PRO A 208 -2.63 -7.77 5.73
C PRO A 208 -1.88 -6.45 5.93
N PRO A 209 -0.86 -6.44 6.81
CA PRO A 209 -0.06 -5.24 7.01
C PRO A 209 0.70 -4.90 5.73
N LEU A 210 0.82 -3.61 5.43
CA LEU A 210 1.75 -3.07 4.44
C LEU A 210 3.00 -2.58 5.19
N PRO A 211 4.09 -3.36 5.26
CA PRO A 211 5.18 -3.08 6.19
C PRO A 211 5.91 -1.75 5.90
N TRP A 212 5.96 -1.34 4.64
CA TRP A 212 6.53 -0.05 4.21
C TRP A 212 5.72 1.17 4.70
N CYS A 213 4.45 1.01 5.07
CA CYS A 213 3.65 2.14 5.59
C CYS A 213 4.19 2.68 6.92
N ASP A 214 4.79 1.83 7.77
CA ASP A 214 5.43 2.33 8.99
C ASP A 214 6.67 3.17 8.68
N TRP A 215 7.40 2.86 7.60
CA TRP A 215 8.55 3.66 7.18
C TRP A 215 8.11 5.05 6.69
N GLU A 216 7.09 5.12 5.83
CA GLU A 216 6.51 6.39 5.39
C GLU A 216 5.96 7.22 6.57
N ALA A 217 5.25 6.57 7.51
CA ALA A 217 4.76 7.25 8.71
C ALA A 217 5.90 7.81 9.56
N LEU A 218 6.98 7.05 9.77
CA LEU A 218 8.13 7.48 10.55
C LEU A 218 8.82 8.70 9.93
N LYS A 219 9.07 8.67 8.62
CA LYS A 219 9.69 9.79 7.89
C LYS A 219 8.91 11.09 8.08
N ILE A 220 7.60 11.04 7.85
CA ILE A 220 6.73 12.21 8.04
C ILE A 220 6.75 12.64 9.52
N ALA A 221 6.54 11.70 10.45
CA ALA A 221 6.50 12.00 11.88
C ALA A 221 7.76 12.72 12.38
N VAL A 222 8.94 12.30 11.91
CA VAL A 222 10.21 12.94 12.26
C VAL A 222 10.32 14.34 11.65
N LEU A 223 9.95 14.51 10.37
CA LEU A 223 9.98 15.80 9.68
C LEU A 223 9.07 16.85 10.35
N ILE A 224 7.95 16.43 10.95
CA ILE A 224 7.00 17.32 11.64
C ILE A 224 7.02 17.20 13.18
N ASP A 225 8.10 16.67 13.77
CA ASP A 225 8.37 16.50 15.22
C ASP A 225 7.24 15.79 16.03
N LYS A 226 6.54 14.83 15.40
CA LYS A 226 5.48 14.00 16.02
C LYS A 226 6.06 12.78 16.73
N ARG A 227 6.56 12.99 17.94
CA ARG A 227 7.32 12.01 18.73
C ARG A 227 6.57 10.74 19.11
N VAL A 228 5.26 10.83 19.35
CA VAL A 228 4.45 9.67 19.77
C VAL A 228 4.25 8.74 18.58
N GLU A 229 3.89 9.32 17.45
CA GLU A 229 3.66 8.65 16.18
C GLU A 229 4.97 8.09 15.60
N ALA A 230 6.08 8.83 15.70
CA ALA A 230 7.40 8.34 15.34
C ALA A 230 7.78 7.11 16.17
N TYR A 231 7.55 7.13 17.49
CA TYR A 231 7.83 5.97 18.35
C TYR A 231 6.95 4.77 17.97
N GLU A 232 5.68 5.00 17.69
CA GLU A 232 4.76 3.95 17.27
C GLU A 232 5.26 3.25 15.99
N ALA A 233 5.53 4.02 14.94
CA ALA A 233 6.02 3.51 13.66
C ALA A 233 7.37 2.81 13.81
N SER A 234 8.35 3.45 14.48
CA SER A 234 9.68 2.87 14.66
C SER A 234 9.67 1.61 15.52
N SER A 235 8.76 1.51 16.50
CA SER A 235 8.62 0.30 17.32
C SER A 235 8.09 -0.91 16.52
N ARG A 236 7.20 -0.68 15.54
CA ARG A 236 6.75 -1.74 14.63
C ARG A 236 7.82 -2.13 13.61
N LEU A 237 8.58 -1.16 13.11
CA LEU A 237 9.75 -1.45 12.26
C LEU A 237 10.81 -2.26 13.01
N ALA A 238 11.08 -1.92 14.28
CA ALA A 238 12.03 -2.64 15.12
C ALA A 238 11.51 -4.00 15.62
N ALA A 239 10.23 -4.33 15.39
CA ALA A 239 9.68 -5.62 15.81
C ALA A 239 10.40 -6.77 15.09
N ARG A 240 10.75 -7.80 15.87
CA ARG A 240 11.50 -8.97 15.41
C ARG A 240 10.82 -9.61 14.20
N ALA A 241 11.57 -9.73 13.10
CA ALA A 241 11.14 -10.36 11.86
C ALA A 241 12.34 -11.03 11.18
N PRO A 242 12.12 -11.97 10.24
CA PRO A 242 13.19 -12.47 9.37
C PRO A 242 13.85 -11.33 8.58
N SER A 243 15.12 -11.48 8.20
CA SER A 243 15.87 -10.44 7.45
C SER A 243 15.16 -10.00 6.17
N ALA A 244 14.54 -10.94 5.44
CA ALA A 244 13.76 -10.67 4.24
C ALA A 244 12.54 -9.73 4.46
N ALA A 245 12.13 -9.49 5.70
CA ALA A 245 11.07 -8.53 6.00
C ALA A 245 11.51 -7.07 5.76
N TRP A 246 12.82 -6.76 5.83
CA TRP A 246 13.34 -5.41 5.61
C TRP A 246 13.17 -4.93 4.17
N GLU A 247 13.27 -5.85 3.20
CA GLU A 247 12.96 -5.55 1.79
C GLU A 247 11.50 -5.07 1.64
N LYS A 248 10.55 -5.76 2.29
CA LYS A 248 9.12 -5.35 2.28
C LYS A 248 8.82 -4.08 3.07
N ARG A 249 9.72 -3.68 3.96
CA ARG A 249 9.63 -2.42 4.72
C ARG A 249 10.24 -1.24 3.96
N GLU A 250 10.95 -1.52 2.85
CA GLU A 250 11.64 -0.52 2.03
C GLU A 250 12.62 0.35 2.83
N THR A 251 13.29 -0.26 3.82
CA THR A 251 14.26 0.41 4.70
C THR A 251 15.19 -0.62 5.33
N SER A 252 16.26 -0.15 5.97
CA SER A 252 17.13 -0.98 6.81
C SER A 252 17.09 -0.60 8.29
N PRO A 253 17.56 -1.47 9.20
CA PRO A 253 17.77 -1.14 10.60
C PRO A 253 18.56 0.14 10.82
N LEU A 254 19.64 0.35 10.05
CA LEU A 254 20.47 1.54 10.13
C LEU A 254 19.70 2.82 9.79
N TRP A 255 18.95 2.84 8.69
CA TRP A 255 18.18 4.02 8.31
C TRP A 255 17.10 4.37 9.34
N VAL A 256 16.42 3.37 9.91
CA VAL A 256 15.46 3.60 10.99
C VAL A 256 16.16 4.23 12.20
N ALA A 257 17.34 3.71 12.58
CA ALA A 257 18.12 4.25 13.69
C ALA A 257 18.60 5.69 13.44
N GLN A 258 19.14 5.97 12.25
CA GLN A 258 19.61 7.29 11.83
C GLN A 258 18.49 8.34 11.81
N VAL A 259 17.30 7.97 11.30
CA VAL A 259 16.13 8.86 11.25
C VAL A 259 15.56 9.13 12.64
N VAL A 260 15.48 8.12 13.51
CA VAL A 260 14.77 8.24 14.78
C VAL A 260 15.61 8.86 15.89
N ALA A 261 16.93 8.65 15.89
CA ALA A 261 17.79 9.02 17.01
C ALA A 261 17.85 10.53 17.30
N PRO A 262 17.92 11.44 16.30
CA PRO A 262 17.86 12.88 16.54
C PRO A 262 16.56 13.33 17.22
N LEU A 263 15.43 12.74 16.83
CA LEU A 263 14.13 13.00 17.46
C LEU A 263 14.08 12.43 18.89
N ALA A 264 14.54 11.19 19.06
CA ALA A 264 14.57 10.49 20.35
C ALA A 264 15.39 11.26 21.40
N ARG A 265 16.54 11.83 21.01
CA ARG A 265 17.40 12.64 21.88
C ARG A 265 16.71 13.85 22.50
N ARG A 266 15.78 14.45 21.76
CA ARG A 266 15.01 15.61 22.23
C ARG A 266 13.88 15.22 23.19
N THR A 267 13.69 13.93 23.49
CA THR A 267 12.60 13.43 24.33
C THR A 267 13.06 13.14 25.77
N GLY A 268 12.20 13.39 26.75
CA GLY A 268 12.46 13.11 28.17
C GLY A 268 12.34 11.62 28.57
N SER A 269 12.35 10.70 27.62
CA SER A 269 12.18 9.25 27.88
C SER A 269 13.19 8.41 27.10
N PRO A 270 14.51 8.56 27.36
CA PRO A 270 15.55 7.90 26.58
C PRO A 270 15.48 6.36 26.64
N SER A 271 15.06 5.77 27.76
CA SER A 271 15.10 4.32 27.99
C SER A 271 14.27 3.50 27.00
N ARG A 272 13.09 3.99 26.59
CA ARG A 272 12.25 3.28 25.60
C ARG A 272 12.88 3.31 24.19
N TRP A 273 13.51 4.43 23.83
CA TRP A 273 14.19 4.58 22.55
C TRP A 273 15.44 3.75 22.48
N VAL A 274 16.22 3.72 23.56
CA VAL A 274 17.39 2.84 23.70
C VAL A 274 16.99 1.38 23.50
N ARG A 275 15.90 0.92 24.12
CA ARG A 275 15.40 -0.46 23.92
C ARG A 275 15.04 -0.75 22.47
N MET A 276 14.36 0.18 21.79
CA MET A 276 14.03 0.04 20.37
C MET A 276 15.30 0.03 19.50
N LEU A 277 16.30 0.87 19.80
CA LEU A 277 17.59 0.85 19.11
C LEU A 277 18.34 -0.48 19.33
N SER A 278 18.25 -1.10 20.52
CA SER A 278 18.78 -2.45 20.75
C SER A 278 18.10 -3.50 19.86
N GLN A 279 16.78 -3.39 19.64
CA GLN A 279 16.07 -4.30 18.74
C GLN A 279 16.50 -4.11 17.28
N LEU A 280 16.78 -2.88 16.87
CA LEU A 280 17.35 -2.59 15.54
C LEU A 280 18.77 -3.16 15.42
N GLU A 281 19.61 -3.02 16.45
CA GLU A 281 20.97 -3.59 16.49
C GLU A 281 20.95 -5.12 16.37
N GLU A 282 20.00 -5.79 17.04
CA GLU A 282 19.81 -7.23 16.92
C GLU A 282 19.37 -7.65 15.50
N ALA A 283 18.54 -6.83 14.85
CA ALA A 283 18.02 -7.07 13.51
C ALA A 283 18.97 -6.63 12.38
N ALA A 284 20.02 -5.86 12.69
CA ALA A 284 20.99 -5.33 11.74
C ALA A 284 21.81 -6.45 11.10
N PRO A 285 22.03 -6.41 9.77
CA PRO A 285 23.07 -7.21 9.13
C PRO A 285 24.45 -6.77 9.64
N ASP A 286 25.47 -7.61 9.44
CA ASP A 286 26.78 -7.42 10.07
C ASP A 286 27.49 -6.14 9.61
N ASP A 287 27.22 -5.65 8.41
CA ASP A 287 27.74 -4.41 7.84
C ASP A 287 27.06 -3.14 8.38
N GLU A 288 25.88 -3.24 8.99
CA GLU A 288 25.18 -2.11 9.63
C GLU A 288 25.26 -2.12 11.17
N ARG A 289 25.57 -3.28 11.76
CA ARG A 289 25.44 -3.53 13.20
C ARG A 289 26.26 -2.56 14.06
N ASP A 290 27.50 -2.29 13.65
CA ASP A 290 28.41 -1.41 14.40
C ASP A 290 27.92 0.05 14.41
N ASP A 291 27.33 0.52 13.31
CA ASP A 291 26.77 1.88 13.22
C ASP A 291 25.50 2.01 14.04
N VAL A 292 24.60 1.01 14.00
CA VAL A 292 23.41 0.99 14.87
C VAL A 292 23.82 0.95 16.34
N HIS A 293 24.84 0.17 16.69
CA HIS A 293 25.41 0.12 18.03
C HIS A 293 25.94 1.49 18.45
N ALA A 294 26.70 2.17 17.59
CA ALA A 294 27.23 3.51 17.86
C ALA A 294 26.11 4.54 18.10
N ILE A 295 25.03 4.49 17.31
CA ILE A 295 23.84 5.33 17.51
C ILE A 295 23.20 5.07 18.88
N ARG A 296 23.04 3.80 19.27
CA ARG A 296 22.48 3.43 20.59
C ARG A 296 23.37 3.94 21.73
N VAL A 297 24.68 3.71 21.67
CA VAL A 297 25.64 4.17 22.70
C VAL A 297 25.64 5.69 22.80
N ALA A 298 25.60 6.40 21.67
CA ALA A 298 25.47 7.86 21.66
C ALA A 298 24.16 8.31 22.32
N MET A 299 23.06 7.59 22.11
CA MET A 299 21.78 7.89 22.75
C MET A 299 21.81 7.67 24.28
N GLU A 300 22.53 6.65 24.76
CA GLU A 300 22.70 6.36 26.20
C GLU A 300 23.63 7.36 26.91
N THR A 301 24.73 7.72 26.26
CA THR A 301 25.80 8.55 26.86
C THR A 301 25.60 10.05 26.64
N GLY A 302 24.71 10.44 25.71
CA GLY A 302 24.56 11.83 25.27
C GLY A 302 25.66 12.32 24.33
N GLY A 303 26.53 11.43 23.84
CA GLY A 303 27.61 11.75 22.89
C GLY A 303 27.09 12.09 21.48
N PRO A 304 27.95 12.56 20.55
CA PRO A 304 27.53 12.80 19.17
C PRO A 304 27.08 11.51 18.48
N PHE A 305 26.11 11.60 17.57
CA PHE A 305 25.76 10.48 16.69
C PHE A 305 26.85 10.29 15.63
N PRO A 306 27.06 9.07 15.11
CA PRO A 306 27.88 8.87 13.92
C PRO A 306 27.33 9.69 12.74
N PRO A 307 28.19 10.06 11.78
CA PRO A 307 27.75 10.73 10.56
C PRO A 307 26.74 9.85 9.81
N LEU A 308 25.84 10.49 9.05
CA LEU A 308 24.93 9.78 8.17
C LEU A 308 25.69 9.22 6.98
N ASP A 309 25.26 8.05 6.50
CA ASP A 309 25.75 7.51 5.24
C ASP A 309 25.05 8.23 4.07
N PRO A 310 25.82 8.64 3.05
CA PRO A 310 25.22 9.28 1.89
C PRO A 310 24.33 8.27 1.15
N LEU A 311 23.08 8.66 0.88
CA LEU A 311 22.14 7.86 0.07
C LEU A 311 22.62 7.63 -1.37
N ARG A 312 23.57 8.47 -1.83
CA ARG A 312 24.08 8.54 -3.20
C ARG A 312 25.39 9.32 -3.24
N GLU A 313 26.16 9.15 -4.32
CA GLU A 313 27.44 9.86 -4.50
C GLU A 313 27.29 11.38 -4.53
N GLU A 314 26.24 11.89 -5.19
CA GLU A 314 25.99 13.34 -5.31
C GLU A 314 24.60 13.71 -4.79
N PRO A 315 24.48 14.77 -3.95
CA PRO A 315 23.18 15.22 -3.46
C PRO A 315 22.30 15.76 -4.59
N ILE A 316 21.00 15.46 -4.55
CA ILE A 316 20.02 15.93 -5.55
C ILE A 316 20.00 17.47 -5.65
N VAL A 317 20.12 18.14 -4.50
CA VAL A 317 20.26 19.59 -4.43
C VAL A 317 21.63 19.89 -3.80
N PRO A 318 22.62 20.31 -4.60
CA PRO A 318 23.95 20.62 -4.11
C PRO A 318 23.94 21.66 -2.99
N PRO A 319 24.84 21.54 -2.00
CA PRO A 319 24.97 22.51 -0.92
C PRO A 319 25.34 23.90 -1.46
N MET A 320 24.73 24.94 -0.90
CA MET A 320 25.04 26.33 -1.20
C MET A 320 25.47 27.06 0.07
N GLU A 321 26.40 28.03 -0.06
CA GLU A 321 26.85 28.85 1.07
C GLU A 321 25.70 29.68 1.68
N ASP A 322 24.80 30.19 0.83
CA ASP A 322 23.58 30.86 1.25
C ASP A 322 22.51 29.82 1.63
N LEU A 323 22.30 29.65 2.94
CA LEU A 323 21.33 28.70 3.49
C LEU A 323 19.87 29.05 3.18
N ASP A 324 19.52 30.34 3.01
CA ASP A 324 18.16 30.74 2.64
C ASP A 324 17.88 30.35 1.18
N ALA A 325 18.83 30.65 0.28
CA ALA A 325 18.76 30.24 -1.12
C ALA A 325 18.76 28.72 -1.30
N TRP A 326 19.56 28.00 -0.50
CA TRP A 326 19.60 26.55 -0.51
C TRP A 326 18.28 25.93 -0.05
N TYR A 327 17.71 26.42 1.05
CA TYR A 327 16.43 25.93 1.55
C TYR A 327 15.31 26.12 0.53
N GLU A 328 15.26 27.26 -0.16
CA GLU A 328 14.28 27.48 -1.24
C GLU A 328 14.55 26.59 -2.47
N ALA A 329 15.80 26.23 -2.78
CA ALA A 329 16.09 25.23 -3.80
C ALA A 329 15.60 23.83 -3.40
N VAL A 330 15.80 23.43 -2.14
CA VAL A 330 15.29 22.17 -1.58
C VAL A 330 13.76 22.11 -1.64
N ARG A 331 13.07 23.16 -1.20
CA ARG A 331 11.60 23.24 -1.28
C ARG A 331 11.10 23.10 -2.71
N ARG A 332 11.68 23.84 -3.66
CA ARG A 332 11.32 23.73 -5.08
C ARG A 332 11.54 22.33 -5.63
N SER A 333 12.67 21.69 -5.31
CA SER A 333 12.99 20.34 -5.74
C SER A 333 12.02 19.30 -5.16
N TYR A 334 11.63 19.45 -3.89
CA TYR A 334 10.62 18.59 -3.25
C TYR A 334 9.22 18.76 -3.87
N HIS A 335 8.82 20.01 -4.16
CA HIS A 335 7.55 20.30 -4.82
C HIS A 335 7.50 19.78 -6.25
N ALA A 336 8.63 19.77 -6.96
CA ALA A 336 8.77 19.18 -8.28
C ALA A 336 8.79 17.64 -8.27
N GLY A 337 8.79 17.01 -7.08
CA GLY A 337 8.80 15.55 -6.94
C GLY A 337 10.17 14.92 -7.21
N VAL A 338 11.23 15.72 -7.31
CA VAL A 338 12.61 15.24 -7.53
C VAL A 338 13.23 14.80 -6.21
N LEU A 339 13.03 15.59 -5.15
CA LEU A 339 13.53 15.31 -3.80
C LEU A 339 12.46 14.58 -2.96
N ARG A 340 12.86 13.54 -2.22
CA ARG A 340 12.00 12.67 -1.40
C ARG A 340 12.24 12.90 0.09
N ASP A 341 11.37 12.36 0.94
CA ASP A 341 11.46 12.51 2.40
C ASP A 341 12.78 11.96 2.97
N GLU A 342 13.29 10.87 2.40
CA GLU A 342 14.58 10.27 2.76
C GLU A 342 15.72 11.26 2.54
N ASP A 343 15.67 12.04 1.48
CA ASP A 343 16.70 13.03 1.17
C ASP A 343 16.72 14.16 2.19
N LEU A 344 15.55 14.58 2.69
CA LEU A 344 15.48 15.57 3.77
C LEU A 344 16.10 15.04 5.08
N LEU A 345 15.97 13.73 5.33
CA LEU A 345 16.32 13.12 6.60
C LEU A 345 17.74 12.55 6.65
N LEU A 346 18.17 11.89 5.58
CA LEU A 346 19.36 11.03 5.54
C LEU A 346 20.51 11.64 4.71
N GLU A 347 20.28 12.66 3.89
CA GLU A 347 21.37 13.34 3.18
C GLU A 347 22.30 14.05 4.18
N PRO A 348 23.59 13.67 4.26
CA PRO A 348 24.52 14.26 5.23
C PRO A 348 24.71 15.75 5.03
N SER A 349 24.78 16.21 3.76
CA SER A 349 24.97 17.63 3.46
C SER A 349 23.86 18.51 4.02
N MET A 350 22.62 18.01 4.13
CA MET A 350 21.45 18.76 4.64
C MET A 350 21.52 19.09 6.15
N ALA A 351 22.57 18.69 6.88
CA ALA A 351 22.70 18.94 8.32
C ALA A 351 22.55 20.42 8.72
N PRO A 352 23.19 21.41 8.06
CA PRO A 352 23.01 22.82 8.39
C PRO A 352 21.58 23.31 8.18
N LEU A 353 20.88 22.77 7.17
CA LEU A 353 19.47 23.10 6.94
C LEU A 353 18.55 22.49 8.01
N ARG A 354 18.80 21.25 8.46
CA ARG A 354 18.05 20.62 9.55
C ARG A 354 18.19 21.35 10.88
N GLU A 355 19.34 22.01 11.12
CA GLU A 355 19.56 22.82 12.32
C GLU A 355 18.84 24.17 12.25
N ARG A 356 18.74 24.77 11.06
CA ARG A 356 18.21 26.12 10.87
C ARG A 356 16.71 26.17 10.52
N TYR A 357 16.19 25.19 9.79
CA TYR A 357 14.83 25.21 9.23
C TYR A 357 13.99 24.00 9.63
N PRO A 358 12.67 24.17 9.77
CA PRO A 358 11.73 23.06 9.85
C PRO A 358 11.57 22.44 8.45
N LEU A 359 12.36 21.41 8.13
CA LEU A 359 12.24 20.73 6.82
C LEU A 359 10.85 20.10 6.58
N GLY A 360 10.06 19.89 7.64
CA GLY A 360 8.66 19.48 7.53
C GLY A 360 7.77 20.46 6.77
N ASP A 361 8.16 21.73 6.62
CA ASP A 361 7.41 22.71 5.82
C ASP A 361 7.41 22.37 4.33
N CYS A 362 8.39 21.59 3.84
CA CYS A 362 8.38 21.04 2.48
C CYS A 362 7.16 20.15 2.21
N LEU A 363 6.63 19.47 3.24
CA LEU A 363 5.47 18.58 3.13
C LEU A 363 4.14 19.34 3.05
N ARG A 364 4.11 20.66 3.29
CA ARG A 364 2.87 21.45 3.39
C ARG A 364 2.45 22.11 2.08
N ALA A 365 3.03 21.67 0.96
CA ALA A 365 2.64 22.14 -0.37
C ALA A 365 1.81 21.09 -1.09
N ARG A 366 0.75 21.57 -1.75
CA ARG A 366 -0.06 20.76 -2.66
C ARG A 366 0.73 20.45 -3.94
N ARG A 367 0.66 19.19 -4.38
CA ARG A 367 1.26 18.61 -5.58
C ARG A 367 0.21 17.82 -6.35
N ASP A 368 -0.44 18.45 -7.32
CA ASP A 368 -1.36 17.77 -8.24
C ASP A 368 -0.60 16.80 -9.17
N PHE A 369 -1.31 15.91 -9.87
CA PHE A 369 -0.72 14.84 -10.70
C PHE A 369 0.04 15.35 -11.92
#